data_AF-A0AAV8S7D2-F1
#
_entry.id   AF-A0AAV8S7D2-F1
#
_cell.length_a   1.000
_cell.length_b   1.000
_cell.length_c   1.000
_cell.angle_alpha   90.00
_cell.angle_beta   90.00
_cell.angle_gamma   90.00
#
_symmetry.space_group_name_H-M   'P 1'
#
loop_
_entity.id
_entity.type
_entity.pdbx_description
1 polymer ?
#
loop_
_entity_poly.entity_id
_entity_poly.type
_entity_poly.pdbx_seq_one_letter_code
_entity_poly.pdbx_strand_id
1 'polypeptide(L)'
;MDSAEKLKNVEFMNIEDAGANADHNRPDDQGVISAHTVGQDSWQQMGFLLVTGFNCGYLLSYSSLIMAPTGWTWSIILLFVIGFYCAYGNWLLAEFHFIGGKRFIRYRDLMGFVFGKYFYYLTYISQFTSLCLANMGFILLGGRALKASIFHHLRGTSLFLICISDPNNVCHEELVGGICYCDFSYIILLMVMAVEDGLSNKSRSYDVGGSQVSKVFNAFAAISVVNGANSGGFLPELQSTLRQPAIKNMRKALLAQFTLGLFFYYGVTVIGYWAYGSSVSWYLPQQISGPKWVKILINALVFLQSVVSQMFNSFPNGPQQRALVGNDTVCIKVHCCVLRTTCPHDEE
;
A
#
# COMPACT_ATOMS: atom_id res chain seq x y z
N MET A 1 17.96 -40.03 -1.27
CA MET A 1 16.82 -39.45 -2.03
C MET A 1 16.44 -38.04 -1.56
N ASP A 2 16.76 -37.64 -0.32
CA ASP A 2 16.30 -36.37 0.26
C ASP A 2 17.07 -35.11 -0.18
N SER A 3 18.39 -35.21 -0.43
CA SER A 3 19.21 -34.04 -0.83
C SER A 3 18.98 -33.57 -2.27
N ALA A 4 18.73 -34.49 -3.20
CA ALA A 4 18.54 -34.17 -4.62
C ALA A 4 17.17 -33.51 -4.89
N GLU A 5 16.15 -33.89 -4.12
CA GLU A 5 14.82 -33.27 -4.20
C GLU A 5 14.81 -31.89 -3.53
N LYS A 6 15.53 -31.71 -2.42
CA LYS A 6 15.82 -30.38 -1.85
C LYS A 6 16.56 -29.47 -2.84
N LEU A 7 17.58 -29.99 -3.53
CA LEU A 7 18.33 -29.25 -4.55
C LEU A 7 17.45 -28.84 -5.74
N LYS A 8 16.60 -29.74 -6.25
CA LYS A 8 15.62 -29.39 -7.30
C LYS A 8 14.58 -28.36 -6.84
N ASN A 9 14.16 -28.42 -5.59
CA ASN A 9 13.25 -27.42 -5.03
C ASN A 9 13.93 -26.05 -4.87
N VAL A 10 15.22 -26.02 -4.53
CA VAL A 10 16.02 -24.79 -4.44
C VAL A 10 16.19 -24.14 -5.81
N GLU A 11 16.38 -24.93 -6.88
CA GLU A 11 16.56 -24.43 -8.26
C GLU A 11 15.31 -23.69 -8.80
N PHE A 12 14.12 -23.96 -8.24
CA PHE A 12 12.87 -23.27 -8.59
C PHE A 12 12.66 -21.94 -7.82
N MET A 13 13.43 -21.68 -6.76
CA MET A 13 13.24 -20.54 -5.86
C MET A 13 14.31 -19.46 -6.11
N ASN A 14 13.93 -18.17 -6.10
CA ASN A 14 14.88 -17.06 -6.25
C ASN A 14 15.55 -16.73 -4.91
N ILE A 15 16.61 -17.47 -4.61
CA ILE A 15 17.35 -17.40 -3.33
C ILE A 15 18.79 -16.96 -3.61
N GLU A 16 19.29 -15.98 -2.85
CA GLU A 16 20.69 -15.57 -2.91
C GLU A 16 21.45 -15.98 -1.64
N ASP A 17 22.73 -16.34 -1.79
CA ASP A 17 23.60 -16.61 -0.65
C ASP A 17 24.08 -15.30 0.00
N ALA A 18 23.90 -15.15 1.30
CA ALA A 18 24.24 -13.92 2.04
C ALA A 18 25.76 -13.69 2.22
N GLY A 19 26.60 -14.60 1.69
CA GLY A 19 28.05 -14.64 1.92
C GLY A 19 28.92 -13.98 0.83
N ALA A 20 28.35 -13.43 -0.24
CA ALA A 20 29.13 -12.66 -1.22
C ALA A 20 29.45 -11.27 -0.67
N ASN A 21 30.41 -11.21 0.26
CA ASN A 21 31.09 -9.97 0.61
C ASN A 21 31.82 -9.44 -0.63
N ALA A 22 31.76 -8.12 -0.77
CA ALA A 22 32.51 -7.30 -1.71
C ALA A 22 33.95 -7.78 -1.90
N ASP A 23 34.24 -8.33 -3.09
CA ASP A 23 35.60 -8.38 -3.61
C ASP A 23 35.62 -7.48 -4.85
N HIS A 24 36.07 -6.25 -4.62
CA HIS A 24 36.31 -5.24 -5.65
C HIS A 24 37.61 -5.63 -6.34
N ASN A 25 37.54 -6.53 -7.34
CA ASN A 25 38.50 -6.70 -8.45
C ASN A 25 38.28 -8.05 -9.17
N ARG A 26 37.37 -8.10 -10.16
CA ARG A 26 37.50 -9.00 -11.31
C ARG A 26 37.10 -8.25 -12.59
N PRO A 27 37.95 -8.25 -13.64
CA PRO A 27 37.66 -7.57 -14.88
C PRO A 27 36.66 -8.37 -15.73
N ASP A 28 35.83 -7.64 -16.47
CA ASP A 28 34.84 -8.04 -17.48
C ASP A 28 34.76 -9.53 -17.80
N ASP A 29 33.66 -10.16 -17.37
CA ASP A 29 33.12 -11.33 -18.05
C ASP A 29 31.63 -11.09 -18.33
N GLN A 30 31.26 -11.15 -19.60
CA GLN A 30 29.93 -10.87 -20.14
C GLN A 30 28.93 -12.00 -19.82
N GLY A 31 28.68 -12.21 -18.52
CA GLY A 31 27.65 -13.11 -18.00
C GLY A 31 26.37 -12.34 -17.71
N VAL A 32 25.26 -12.80 -18.32
CA VAL A 32 23.85 -12.44 -18.07
C VAL A 32 23.65 -11.42 -16.94
N ILE A 33 23.31 -10.18 -17.32
CA ILE A 33 22.87 -9.13 -16.40
C ILE A 33 21.58 -9.62 -15.74
N SER A 34 21.70 -10.29 -14.59
CA SER A 34 20.55 -10.55 -13.73
C SER A 34 19.99 -9.20 -13.30
N ALA A 35 18.72 -8.95 -13.60
CA ALA A 35 18.05 -7.65 -13.57
C ALA A 35 17.84 -7.06 -12.15
N HIS A 36 18.55 -7.56 -11.14
CA HIS A 36 18.43 -7.17 -9.74
C HIS A 36 19.55 -6.18 -9.34
N THR A 37 19.40 -4.89 -9.64
CA THR A 37 20.13 -3.82 -8.93
C THR A 37 19.57 -3.73 -7.50
N VAL A 38 20.00 -4.63 -6.64
CA VAL A 38 19.57 -4.71 -5.25
C VAL A 38 20.40 -3.76 -4.39
N GLY A 39 19.71 -2.94 -3.58
CA GLY A 39 20.31 -2.36 -2.38
C GLY A 39 20.71 -0.89 -2.45
N GLN A 40 20.02 -0.05 -3.21
CA GLN A 40 20.28 1.40 -3.20
C GLN A 40 19.25 2.24 -2.44
N ASP A 41 18.04 1.72 -2.20
CA ASP A 41 16.97 2.53 -1.62
C ASP A 41 17.21 2.84 -0.13
N SER A 42 16.98 4.10 0.25
CA SER A 42 17.03 4.55 1.63
C SER A 42 15.81 4.07 2.42
N TRP A 43 16.00 3.81 3.71
CA TRP A 43 14.89 3.49 4.62
C TRP A 43 13.82 4.59 4.68
N GLN A 44 14.20 5.85 4.44
CA GLN A 44 13.27 6.98 4.43
C GLN A 44 12.35 6.92 3.22
N GLN A 45 12.90 6.58 2.06
CA GLN A 45 12.15 6.46 0.81
C GLN A 45 11.19 5.28 0.90
N MET A 46 11.67 4.14 1.40
CA MET A 46 10.82 2.99 1.69
C MET A 46 9.75 3.31 2.73
N GLY A 47 10.10 4.03 3.80
CA GLY A 47 9.16 4.47 4.82
C GLY A 47 8.08 5.38 4.24
N PHE A 48 8.45 6.34 3.40
CA PHE A 48 7.50 7.21 2.70
C PHE A 48 6.57 6.41 1.78
N LEU A 49 7.12 5.49 0.98
CA LEU A 49 6.34 4.57 0.13
C LEU A 49 5.33 3.76 0.96
N LEU A 50 5.76 3.20 2.09
CA LEU A 50 4.88 2.44 2.99
C LEU A 50 3.80 3.33 3.59
N VAL A 51 4.13 4.52 4.10
CA VAL A 51 3.16 5.42 4.72
C VAL A 51 2.12 5.90 3.70
N THR A 52 2.55 6.27 2.49
CA THR A 52 1.64 6.73 1.42
C THR A 52 0.78 5.59 0.87
N GLY A 53 1.37 4.41 0.65
CA GLY A 53 0.63 3.22 0.23
C GLY A 53 -0.40 2.77 1.28
N PHE A 54 -0.05 2.91 2.56
CA PHE A 54 -0.93 2.65 3.68
C PHE A 54 -2.09 3.67 3.78
N ASN A 55 -1.81 4.94 3.45
CA ASN A 55 -2.79 6.04 3.40
C ASN A 55 -3.29 6.31 1.98
N CYS A 56 -3.68 5.26 1.29
CA CYS A 56 -4.34 5.38 0.00
C CYS A 56 -5.84 5.61 0.15
N GLY A 57 -6.51 6.00 -0.94
CA GLY A 57 -7.91 6.40 -0.92
C GLY A 57 -8.92 5.39 -0.32
N TYR A 58 -8.54 4.13 -0.08
CA TYR A 58 -9.34 3.20 0.75
C TYR A 58 -9.64 3.76 2.15
N LEU A 59 -8.72 4.57 2.68
CA LEU A 59 -8.88 5.30 3.94
C LEU A 59 -10.21 6.05 4.04
N LEU A 60 -10.68 6.58 2.93
CA LEU A 60 -11.90 7.39 2.85
C LEU A 60 -13.18 6.60 3.11
N SER A 61 -13.10 5.27 3.14
CA SER A 61 -14.22 4.37 3.42
C SER A 61 -14.17 3.75 4.82
N TYR A 62 -13.05 3.87 5.53
CA TYR A 62 -12.81 3.15 6.78
C TYR A 62 -13.70 3.57 7.94
N SER A 63 -14.11 4.84 8.01
CA SER A 63 -15.12 5.27 9.00
C SER A 63 -16.44 4.51 8.84
N SER A 64 -16.88 4.28 7.59
CA SER A 64 -18.11 3.56 7.28
C SER A 64 -17.95 2.05 7.37
N LEU A 65 -16.77 1.52 7.04
CA LEU A 65 -16.50 0.09 7.02
C LEU A 65 -16.15 -0.52 8.37
N ILE A 66 -15.51 0.25 9.25
CA ILE A 66 -15.03 -0.23 10.55
C ILE A 66 -15.96 0.27 11.63
N MET A 67 -16.17 1.60 11.69
CA MET A 67 -16.82 2.23 12.84
C MET A 67 -18.34 2.23 12.80
N ALA A 68 -18.96 2.56 11.67
CA ALA A 68 -20.42 2.50 11.55
C ALA A 68 -21.03 1.12 11.90
N PRO A 69 -20.46 -0.02 11.46
CA PRO A 69 -21.07 -1.33 11.70
C PRO A 69 -20.74 -1.95 13.06
N THR A 70 -19.68 -1.51 13.76
CA THR A 70 -19.27 -2.09 15.05
C THR A 70 -19.42 -1.14 16.24
N GLY A 71 -19.51 0.17 16.00
CA GLY A 71 -19.61 1.19 17.03
C GLY A 71 -18.28 1.53 17.70
N TRP A 72 -18.29 2.56 18.55
CA TRP A 72 -17.10 3.13 19.18
C TRP A 72 -16.22 2.11 19.90
N THR A 73 -16.76 1.43 20.92
CA THR A 73 -15.96 0.59 21.81
C THR A 73 -15.30 -0.56 21.05
N TRP A 74 -16.07 -1.30 20.27
CA TRP A 74 -15.55 -2.45 19.52
C TRP A 74 -14.59 -2.03 18.40
N SER A 75 -14.86 -0.92 17.71
CA SER A 75 -13.92 -0.39 16.71
C SER A 75 -12.58 -0.02 17.29
N ILE A 76 -12.54 0.71 18.40
CA ILE A 76 -11.28 1.14 19.00
C ILE A 76 -10.48 -0.08 19.46
N ILE A 77 -11.13 -1.05 20.12
CA ILE A 77 -10.49 -2.31 20.50
C ILE A 77 -9.94 -3.03 19.27
N LEU A 78 -10.74 -3.15 18.20
CA LEU A 78 -10.37 -3.84 16.98
C LEU A 78 -9.20 -3.16 16.26
N LEU A 79 -9.23 -1.82 16.15
CA LEU A 79 -8.13 -1.05 15.57
C LEU A 79 -6.82 -1.30 16.34
N PHE A 80 -6.84 -1.20 17.67
CA PHE A 80 -5.64 -1.42 18.48
C PHE A 80 -5.16 -2.88 18.47
N VAL A 81 -6.04 -3.85 18.69
CA VAL A 81 -5.66 -5.27 18.82
C VAL A 81 -5.19 -5.83 17.48
N ILE A 82 -5.97 -5.62 16.41
CA ILE A 82 -5.61 -6.11 15.08
C ILE A 82 -4.44 -5.29 14.52
N GLY A 83 -4.43 -3.97 14.73
CA GLY A 83 -3.32 -3.11 14.33
C GLY A 83 -2.00 -3.53 14.98
N PHE A 84 -1.99 -3.80 16.28
CA PHE A 84 -0.81 -4.30 16.98
C PHE A 84 -0.38 -5.68 16.49
N TYR A 85 -1.34 -6.60 16.29
CA TYR A 85 -1.07 -7.93 15.73
C TYR A 85 -0.41 -7.83 14.34
N CYS A 86 -0.94 -6.99 13.45
CA CYS A 86 -0.37 -6.77 12.13
C CYS A 86 1.00 -6.07 12.20
N ALA A 87 1.19 -5.10 13.09
CA ALA A 87 2.48 -4.44 13.28
C ALA A 87 3.56 -5.44 13.72
N TYR A 88 3.22 -6.30 14.68
CA TYR A 88 4.10 -7.36 15.14
C TYR A 88 4.37 -8.40 14.04
N GLY A 89 3.35 -8.81 13.28
CA GLY A 89 3.49 -9.73 12.15
C GLY A 89 4.43 -9.18 11.07
N ASN A 90 4.27 -7.92 10.69
CA ASN A 90 5.17 -7.25 9.73
C ASN A 90 6.59 -7.10 10.27
N TRP A 91 6.75 -6.84 11.57
CA TRP A 91 8.05 -6.75 12.21
C TRP A 91 8.82 -8.08 12.20
N LEU A 92 8.11 -9.20 12.43
CA LEU A 92 8.66 -10.55 12.31
C LEU A 92 8.95 -10.90 10.85
N LEU A 93 8.03 -10.59 9.94
CA LEU A 93 8.20 -10.86 8.51
C LEU A 93 9.44 -10.17 7.94
N ALA A 94 9.76 -8.96 8.44
CA ALA A 94 11.00 -8.27 8.06
C ALA A 94 12.28 -8.99 8.49
N GLU A 95 12.23 -9.79 9.56
CA GLU A 95 13.36 -10.59 10.03
C GLU A 95 13.60 -11.83 9.16
N PHE A 96 12.52 -12.44 8.67
CA PHE A 96 12.57 -13.62 7.80
C PHE A 96 13.13 -13.37 6.40
N HIS A 97 13.54 -12.15 6.08
CA HIS A 97 14.24 -11.86 4.83
C HIS A 97 15.58 -12.62 4.71
N PHE A 98 16.21 -12.94 5.84
CA PHE A 98 17.38 -13.81 5.90
C PHE A 98 17.11 -15.02 6.79
N ILE A 99 17.12 -16.23 6.22
CA ILE A 99 17.00 -17.48 6.97
C ILE A 99 18.16 -18.40 6.60
N GLY A 100 18.91 -18.85 7.61
CA GLY A 100 20.01 -19.80 7.40
C GLY A 100 21.12 -19.30 6.47
N GLY A 101 21.40 -17.99 6.48
CA GLY A 101 22.39 -17.37 5.59
C GLY A 101 21.95 -17.19 4.15
N LYS A 102 20.66 -17.41 3.85
CA LYS A 102 20.07 -17.21 2.52
C LYS A 102 19.10 -16.03 2.53
N ARG A 103 19.15 -15.21 1.49
CA ARG A 103 18.28 -14.06 1.28
C ARG A 103 17.10 -14.47 0.40
N PHE A 104 15.89 -14.20 0.89
CA PHE A 104 14.66 -14.49 0.17
C PHE A 104 14.06 -13.20 -0.40
N ILE A 105 13.95 -13.12 -1.73
CA ILE A 105 13.39 -11.96 -2.43
C ILE A 105 11.86 -11.99 -2.43
N ARG A 106 11.27 -13.19 -2.55
CA ARG A 106 9.81 -13.37 -2.71
C ARG A 106 9.20 -14.05 -1.49
N TYR A 107 8.01 -13.60 -1.09
CA TYR A 107 7.33 -14.15 0.08
C TYR A 107 6.91 -15.61 -0.14
N ARG A 108 6.43 -15.98 -1.33
CA ARG A 108 6.11 -17.39 -1.64
C ARG A 108 7.34 -18.31 -1.62
N ASP A 109 8.52 -17.81 -2.00
CA ASP A 109 9.76 -18.59 -1.97
C ASP A 109 10.19 -18.83 -0.51
N LEU A 110 10.05 -17.81 0.34
CA LEU A 110 10.22 -17.92 1.79
C LEU A 110 9.25 -18.97 2.38
N MET A 111 7.96 -18.88 2.06
CA MET A 111 6.95 -19.81 2.56
C MET A 111 7.16 -21.23 2.04
N GLY A 112 7.58 -21.39 0.79
CA GLY A 112 7.92 -22.66 0.19
C GLY A 112 9.14 -23.32 0.83
N PHE A 113 10.16 -22.53 1.17
CA PHE A 113 11.36 -23.03 1.83
C PHE A 113 11.10 -23.50 3.27
N VAL A 114 10.30 -22.74 4.04
CA VAL A 114 10.05 -23.05 5.47
C VAL A 114 8.95 -24.11 5.65
N PHE A 115 7.85 -24.01 4.89
CA PHE A 115 6.65 -24.82 5.10
C PHE A 115 6.34 -25.80 3.96
N GLY A 116 7.12 -25.77 2.88
CA GLY A 116 6.99 -26.69 1.74
C GLY A 116 6.06 -26.19 0.62
N LYS A 117 5.96 -27.02 -0.42
CA LYS A 117 5.32 -26.69 -1.71
C LYS A 117 3.84 -26.31 -1.60
N TYR A 118 3.11 -26.85 -0.63
CA TYR A 118 1.70 -26.48 -0.42
C TYR A 118 1.56 -24.99 -0.06
N PHE A 119 2.36 -24.52 0.90
CA PHE A 119 2.34 -23.12 1.34
C PHE A 119 2.88 -22.16 0.27
N TYR A 120 3.81 -22.62 -0.57
CA TYR A 120 4.23 -21.86 -1.75
C TYR A 120 3.03 -21.46 -2.64
N TYR A 121 2.23 -22.45 -3.06
CA TYR A 121 1.08 -22.18 -3.94
C TYR A 121 -0.03 -21.43 -3.22
N LEU A 122 -0.26 -21.72 -1.93
CA LEU A 122 -1.24 -20.99 -1.12
C LEU A 122 -0.89 -19.49 -1.04
N THR A 123 0.37 -19.16 -0.75
CA THR A 123 0.84 -17.77 -0.70
C THR A 123 0.77 -17.13 -2.08
N TYR A 124 1.15 -17.85 -3.14
CA TYR A 124 1.04 -17.34 -4.51
C TYR A 124 -0.40 -16.97 -4.90
N ILE A 125 -1.36 -17.89 -4.68
CA ILE A 125 -2.78 -17.64 -4.99
C ILE A 125 -3.32 -16.50 -4.14
N SER A 126 -2.94 -16.44 -2.86
CA SER A 126 -3.38 -15.39 -1.94
C SER A 126 -2.84 -14.01 -2.36
N GLN A 127 -1.55 -13.89 -2.63
CA GLN A 127 -0.93 -12.63 -3.11
C GLN A 127 -1.55 -12.18 -4.44
N PHE A 128 -1.77 -13.10 -5.38
CA PHE A 128 -2.39 -12.79 -6.67
C PHE A 128 -3.84 -12.31 -6.50
N THR A 129 -4.62 -13.01 -5.67
CA THR A 129 -6.01 -12.63 -5.38
C THR A 129 -6.08 -11.25 -4.72
N SER A 130 -5.22 -10.99 -3.72
CA SER A 130 -5.13 -9.68 -3.08
C SER A 130 -4.79 -8.57 -4.06
N LEU A 131 -3.87 -8.81 -5.01
CA LEU A 131 -3.54 -7.85 -6.06
C LEU A 131 -4.76 -7.55 -6.96
N CYS A 132 -5.49 -8.58 -7.40
CA CYS A 132 -6.71 -8.38 -8.21
C CYS A 132 -7.77 -7.58 -7.45
N LEU A 133 -8.03 -7.91 -6.18
CA LEU A 133 -9.01 -7.22 -5.35
C LEU A 133 -8.62 -5.76 -5.08
N ALA A 134 -7.34 -5.51 -4.80
CA ALA A 134 -6.82 -4.15 -4.65
C ALA A 134 -6.96 -3.35 -5.95
N ASN A 135 -6.76 -3.96 -7.11
CA ASN A 135 -6.97 -3.29 -8.38
C ASN A 135 -8.44 -2.93 -8.64
N MET A 136 -9.34 -3.87 -8.40
CA MET A 136 -10.77 -3.63 -8.53
C MET A 136 -11.24 -2.49 -7.63
N GLY A 137 -10.77 -2.44 -6.37
CA GLY A 137 -11.19 -1.39 -5.45
C GLY A 137 -10.66 -0.01 -5.83
N PHE A 138 -9.44 0.12 -6.35
CA PHE A 138 -8.93 1.40 -6.86
C PHE A 138 -9.70 1.88 -8.10
N ILE A 139 -10.11 0.97 -8.99
CA ILE A 139 -10.97 1.31 -10.14
C ILE A 139 -12.33 1.83 -9.65
N LEU A 140 -12.95 1.15 -8.69
CA LEU A 140 -14.24 1.57 -8.11
C LEU A 140 -14.14 2.92 -7.40
N LEU A 141 -13.07 3.13 -6.64
CA LEU A 141 -12.82 4.39 -5.94
C LEU A 141 -12.57 5.53 -6.91
N GLY A 142 -11.70 5.32 -7.92
CA GLY A 142 -11.45 6.27 -9.00
C GLY A 142 -12.73 6.64 -9.74
N GLY A 143 -13.58 5.67 -10.06
CA GLY A 143 -14.89 5.93 -10.69
C GLY A 143 -15.81 6.80 -9.84
N ARG A 144 -15.83 6.60 -8.51
CA ARG A 144 -16.63 7.43 -7.59
C ARG A 144 -16.07 8.85 -7.45
N ALA A 145 -14.75 8.98 -7.33
CA ALA A 145 -14.10 10.27 -7.29
C ALA A 145 -14.34 11.05 -8.59
N LEU A 146 -14.23 10.38 -9.73
CA LEU A 146 -14.52 10.94 -11.05
C LEU A 146 -15.98 11.41 -11.16
N LYS A 147 -16.95 10.60 -10.72
CA LYS A 147 -18.37 11.00 -10.71
C LYS A 147 -18.61 12.27 -9.89
N ALA A 148 -17.93 12.43 -8.76
CA ALA A 148 -18.04 13.62 -7.91
C ALA A 148 -17.40 14.88 -8.55
N SER A 149 -16.33 14.70 -9.33
CA SER A 149 -15.64 15.79 -10.05
C SER A 149 -16.37 16.23 -11.32
N ILE A 150 -16.84 15.27 -12.14
CA ILE A 150 -17.48 15.55 -13.45
C ILE A 150 -18.84 16.26 -13.29
N PHE A 151 -19.58 15.98 -12.22
CA PHE A 151 -20.87 16.63 -11.97
C PHE A 151 -20.77 18.15 -11.77
N HIS A 152 -19.56 18.69 -11.54
CA HIS A 152 -19.37 20.11 -11.25
C HIS A 152 -18.75 20.97 -12.35
N HIS A 153 -18.03 20.44 -13.35
CA HIS A 153 -17.76 21.13 -14.62
C HIS A 153 -16.97 20.25 -15.60
N LEU A 154 -17.32 20.37 -16.89
CA LEU A 154 -16.73 19.80 -18.11
C LEU A 154 -15.25 20.21 -18.41
N ARG A 155 -14.43 20.49 -17.38
CA ARG A 155 -13.00 20.86 -17.54
C ARG A 155 -12.02 19.79 -17.01
N GLY A 156 -12.49 18.75 -16.34
CA GLY A 156 -11.63 17.63 -15.88
C GLY A 156 -11.14 16.68 -16.99
N THR A 157 -11.65 16.85 -18.21
CA THR A 157 -11.34 15.98 -19.36
C THR A 157 -9.89 16.13 -19.85
N SER A 158 -9.25 17.27 -19.63
CA SER A 158 -7.85 17.51 -20.07
C SER A 158 -6.83 16.74 -19.22
N LEU A 159 -7.01 16.65 -17.91
CA LEU A 159 -6.18 15.81 -17.03
C LEU A 159 -6.41 14.31 -17.28
N PHE A 160 -7.66 13.94 -17.59
CA PHE A 160 -8.06 12.57 -17.96
C PHE A 160 -7.41 12.09 -19.27
N LEU A 161 -7.34 12.97 -20.28
CA LEU A 161 -6.68 12.65 -21.55
C LEU A 161 -5.16 12.54 -21.39
N ILE A 162 -4.52 13.35 -20.56
CA ILE A 162 -3.05 13.25 -20.35
C ILE A 162 -2.66 11.93 -19.65
N CYS A 163 -3.46 11.42 -18.72
CA CYS A 163 -3.17 10.16 -18.02
C CYS A 163 -3.38 8.89 -18.87
N ILE A 164 -4.24 8.96 -19.90
CA ILE A 164 -4.55 7.84 -20.79
C ILE A 164 -3.72 7.88 -22.09
N SER A 165 -3.32 9.07 -22.54
CA SER A 165 -2.72 9.24 -23.89
C SER A 165 -1.27 8.76 -23.99
N ASP A 166 -0.52 8.66 -22.90
CA ASP A 166 0.84 8.09 -22.92
C ASP A 166 1.23 7.40 -21.60
N PRO A 167 0.97 6.09 -21.44
CA PRO A 167 1.45 5.31 -20.28
C PRO A 167 2.98 5.32 -20.12
N ASN A 168 3.71 5.54 -21.22
CA ASN A 168 5.18 5.55 -21.24
C ASN A 168 5.81 6.89 -20.86
N ASN A 169 5.10 8.02 -20.95
CA ASN A 169 5.63 9.36 -20.62
C ASN A 169 5.20 9.88 -19.24
N VAL A 170 4.18 9.30 -18.61
CA VAL A 170 3.66 9.76 -17.29
C VAL A 170 4.51 9.26 -16.11
N CYS A 171 5.49 8.38 -16.36
CA CYS A 171 6.54 8.02 -15.39
C CYS A 171 7.65 9.10 -15.30
N HIS A 172 7.28 10.37 -15.18
CA HIS A 172 8.23 11.37 -14.69
C HIS A 172 8.31 11.24 -13.17
N GLU A 173 9.53 11.05 -12.67
CA GLU A 173 9.81 10.78 -11.24
C GLU A 173 9.14 11.83 -10.36
N GLU A 174 9.31 13.11 -10.70
CA GLU A 174 8.72 14.26 -10.03
C GLU A 174 7.18 14.22 -9.91
N LEU A 175 6.48 13.63 -10.88
CA LEU A 175 5.01 13.57 -10.86
C LEU A 175 4.51 12.60 -9.79
N VAL A 176 5.16 11.44 -9.64
CA VAL A 176 4.74 10.45 -8.64
C VAL A 176 5.05 10.92 -7.22
N GLY A 177 6.23 11.51 -7.01
CA GLY A 177 6.59 12.14 -5.74
C GLY A 177 5.62 13.28 -5.39
N GLY A 178 5.33 14.17 -6.35
CA GLY A 178 4.37 15.27 -6.19
C GLY A 178 2.97 14.79 -5.79
N ILE A 179 2.48 13.72 -6.42
CA ILE A 179 1.18 13.13 -6.08
C ILE A 179 1.17 12.57 -4.65
N CYS A 180 2.23 11.89 -4.23
CA CYS A 180 2.35 11.38 -2.86
C CYS A 180 2.37 12.50 -1.80
N TYR A 181 3.00 13.65 -2.09
CA TYR A 181 2.93 14.82 -1.21
C TYR A 181 1.52 15.44 -1.18
N CYS A 182 0.84 15.48 -2.33
CA CYS A 182 -0.55 15.88 -2.41
C CYS A 182 -1.48 14.93 -1.63
N ASP A 183 -1.07 13.67 -1.41
CA ASP A 183 -1.88 12.70 -0.66
C ASP A 183 -2.06 13.12 0.80
N PHE A 184 -0.97 13.44 1.49
CA PHE A 184 -1.04 13.92 2.87
C PHE A 184 -1.79 15.25 2.97
N SER A 185 -1.61 16.14 2.01
CA SER A 185 -2.28 17.45 2.05
C SER A 185 -3.80 17.32 1.90
N TYR A 186 -4.29 16.47 0.98
CA TYR A 186 -5.73 16.23 0.87
C TYR A 186 -6.29 15.50 2.09
N ILE A 187 -5.53 14.58 2.70
CA ILE A 187 -5.95 13.87 3.93
C ILE A 187 -6.09 14.85 5.08
N ILE A 188 -5.13 15.77 5.27
CA ILE A 188 -5.21 16.81 6.31
C ILE A 188 -6.41 17.73 6.05
N LEU A 189 -6.59 18.20 4.82
CA LEU A 189 -7.74 19.03 4.45
C LEU A 189 -9.08 18.32 4.72
N LEU A 190 -9.15 17.03 4.40
CA LEU A 190 -10.32 16.19 4.68
C LEU A 190 -10.60 16.10 6.18
N MET A 191 -9.57 15.86 7.01
CA MET A 191 -9.71 15.81 8.47
C MET A 191 -10.18 17.15 9.03
N VAL A 192 -9.60 18.28 8.60
CA VAL A 192 -9.99 19.62 9.07
C VAL A 192 -11.47 19.88 8.77
N MET A 193 -11.91 19.63 7.54
CA MET A 193 -13.33 19.84 7.21
C MET A 193 -14.26 18.87 7.94
N ALA A 194 -13.85 17.62 8.14
CA ALA A 194 -14.64 16.67 8.93
C ALA A 194 -14.75 17.13 10.40
N VAL A 195 -13.71 17.76 10.96
CA VAL A 195 -13.76 18.37 12.29
C VAL A 195 -14.74 19.55 12.31
N GLU A 196 -14.68 20.46 11.34
CA GLU A 196 -15.61 21.60 11.25
C GLU A 196 -17.07 21.15 11.15
N ASP A 197 -17.35 20.14 10.32
CA ASP A 197 -18.67 19.52 10.21
C ASP A 197 -19.11 18.89 11.53
N GLY A 198 -18.21 18.15 12.18
CA GLY A 198 -18.49 17.51 13.47
C GLY A 198 -18.68 18.51 14.62
N LEU A 199 -18.07 19.69 14.56
CA LEU A 199 -18.34 20.77 15.54
C LEU A 199 -19.69 21.44 15.28
N SER A 200 -20.09 21.56 14.01
CA SER A 200 -21.32 22.22 13.59
C SER A 200 -22.56 21.34 13.77
N ASN A 201 -22.41 20.02 13.64
CA ASN A 201 -23.53 19.08 13.60
C ASN A 201 -23.81 18.46 14.98
N LYS A 202 -24.83 18.98 15.69
CA LYS A 202 -25.18 18.56 17.06
C LYS A 202 -26.10 17.34 17.15
N SER A 203 -26.75 16.93 16.05
CA SER A 203 -27.66 15.79 16.02
C SER A 203 -27.00 14.61 15.28
N ARG A 204 -26.32 13.74 16.03
CA ARG A 204 -25.71 12.51 15.49
C ARG A 204 -25.99 11.32 16.38
N SER A 205 -26.32 10.20 15.76
CA SER A 205 -26.49 8.92 16.44
C SER A 205 -25.23 8.07 16.25
N TYR A 206 -24.86 7.34 17.28
CA TYR A 206 -23.83 6.29 17.23
C TYR A 206 -24.43 4.91 17.46
N ASP A 207 -25.76 4.79 17.33
CA ASP A 207 -26.42 3.51 17.53
C ASP A 207 -26.08 2.55 16.39
N VAL A 208 -25.72 1.33 16.77
CA VAL A 208 -25.38 0.26 15.83
C VAL A 208 -26.65 -0.50 15.52
N GLY A 209 -27.28 -0.13 14.42
CA GLY A 209 -28.48 -0.78 13.91
C GLY A 209 -28.23 -2.19 13.36
N GLY A 210 -29.30 -2.97 13.22
CA GLY A 210 -29.27 -4.31 12.62
C GLY A 210 -29.56 -5.45 13.60
N SER A 211 -29.85 -6.63 13.05
CA SER A 211 -30.07 -7.85 13.82
C SER A 211 -28.78 -8.35 14.47
N GLN A 212 -28.87 -9.23 15.48
CA GLN A 212 -27.68 -9.81 16.12
C GLN A 212 -26.77 -10.53 15.11
N VAL A 213 -27.37 -11.24 14.15
CA VAL A 213 -26.64 -11.90 13.07
C VAL A 213 -25.89 -10.87 12.20
N SER A 214 -26.57 -9.78 11.82
CA SER A 214 -25.93 -8.71 11.04
C SER A 214 -24.76 -8.09 11.79
N LYS A 215 -24.88 -7.84 13.11
CA LYS A 215 -23.79 -7.30 13.94
C LYS A 215 -22.56 -8.21 13.95
N VAL A 216 -22.75 -9.52 14.00
CA VAL A 216 -21.64 -10.49 13.94
C VAL A 216 -20.94 -10.46 12.58
N PHE A 217 -21.68 -10.52 11.48
CA PHE A 217 -21.09 -10.44 10.14
C PHE A 217 -20.36 -9.11 9.89
N ASN A 218 -20.95 -8.02 10.39
CA ASN A 218 -20.36 -6.69 10.38
C ASN A 218 -19.05 -6.61 11.16
N ALA A 219 -18.97 -7.28 12.31
CA ALA A 219 -17.73 -7.37 13.07
C ALA A 219 -16.64 -8.15 12.30
N PHE A 220 -16.97 -9.29 11.69
CA PHE A 220 -16.02 -10.03 10.85
C PHE A 220 -15.56 -9.21 9.64
N ALA A 221 -16.47 -8.47 9.00
CA ALA A 221 -16.13 -7.57 7.92
C ALA A 221 -15.15 -6.47 8.38
N ALA A 222 -15.42 -5.83 9.53
CA ALA A 222 -14.52 -4.82 10.10
C ALA A 222 -13.14 -5.40 10.44
N ILE A 223 -13.07 -6.61 11.03
CA ILE A 223 -11.79 -7.30 11.30
C ILE A 223 -11.03 -7.51 10.00
N SER A 224 -11.71 -7.98 8.95
CA SER A 224 -11.10 -8.19 7.63
C SER A 224 -10.57 -6.90 7.01
N VAL A 225 -11.30 -5.79 7.15
CA VAL A 225 -10.86 -4.48 6.63
C VAL A 225 -9.62 -3.99 7.38
N VAL A 226 -9.59 -4.09 8.72
CA VAL A 226 -8.41 -3.67 9.49
C VAL A 226 -7.22 -4.57 9.22
N ASN A 227 -7.40 -5.90 9.18
CA ASN A 227 -6.33 -6.82 8.85
C ASN A 227 -5.80 -6.58 7.42
N GLY A 228 -6.70 -6.39 6.45
CA GLY A 228 -6.33 -6.08 5.07
C GLY A 228 -5.57 -4.76 4.93
N ALA A 229 -6.02 -3.70 5.62
CA ALA A 229 -5.37 -2.40 5.63
C ALA A 229 -3.95 -2.45 6.23
N ASN A 230 -3.72 -3.35 7.19
CA ASN A 230 -2.44 -3.47 7.91
C ASN A 230 -1.54 -4.63 7.44
N SER A 231 -1.94 -5.37 6.41
CA SER A 231 -1.19 -6.51 5.91
C SER A 231 -0.04 -6.10 4.99
N GLY A 232 1.18 -6.52 5.29
CA GLY A 232 2.34 -6.40 4.40
C GLY A 232 2.48 -7.62 3.50
N GLY A 233 1.47 -7.94 2.70
CA GLY A 233 1.46 -9.11 1.82
C GLY A 233 2.60 -9.15 0.78
N PHE A 234 3.32 -8.04 0.60
CA PHE A 234 4.45 -7.86 -0.33
C PHE A 234 5.69 -7.32 0.38
N LEU A 235 5.74 -7.46 1.70
CA LEU A 235 6.80 -6.88 2.54
C LEU A 235 8.20 -7.42 2.17
N PRO A 236 8.41 -8.74 1.98
CA PRO A 236 9.72 -9.27 1.60
C PRO A 236 10.20 -8.77 0.22
N GLU A 237 9.28 -8.64 -0.73
CA GLU A 237 9.56 -8.13 -2.08
C GLU A 237 10.01 -6.67 -2.02
N LEU A 238 9.33 -5.83 -1.23
CA LEU A 238 9.72 -4.44 -1.01
C LEU A 238 11.05 -4.32 -0.25
N GLN A 239 11.27 -5.18 0.74
CA GLN A 239 12.51 -5.21 1.51
C GLN A 239 13.72 -5.60 0.65
N SER A 240 13.53 -6.32 -0.46
CA SER A 240 14.62 -6.72 -1.34
C SER A 240 15.32 -5.56 -2.06
N THR A 241 14.70 -4.38 -2.14
CA THR A 241 15.27 -3.21 -2.83
C THR A 241 16.03 -2.28 -1.87
N LEU A 242 15.78 -2.41 -0.56
CA LEU A 242 16.42 -1.62 0.49
C LEU A 242 17.92 -1.87 0.55
N ARG A 243 18.67 -0.79 0.74
CA ARG A 243 20.10 -0.88 1.02
C ARG A 243 20.39 -1.67 2.30
N GLN A 244 21.53 -2.34 2.32
CA GLN A 244 22.02 -3.01 3.52
C GLN A 244 22.29 -1.99 4.64
N PRO A 245 22.04 -2.32 5.92
CA PRO A 245 21.44 -3.55 6.45
C PRO A 245 19.90 -3.58 6.26
N ALA A 246 19.41 -4.51 5.43
CA ALA A 246 18.02 -4.49 4.96
C ALA A 246 16.98 -4.66 6.09
N ILE A 247 17.22 -5.58 7.04
CA ILE A 247 16.29 -5.82 8.18
C ILE A 247 16.13 -4.55 9.03
N LYS A 248 17.26 -3.91 9.40
CA LYS A 248 17.23 -2.72 10.26
C LYS A 248 16.59 -1.54 9.56
N ASN A 249 16.88 -1.37 8.28
CA ASN A 249 16.28 -0.32 7.46
C ASN A 249 14.77 -0.56 7.25
N MET A 250 14.37 -1.80 7.02
CA MET A 250 12.95 -2.17 6.89
C MET A 250 12.18 -1.95 8.19
N ARG A 251 12.76 -2.30 9.34
CA ARG A 251 12.16 -2.04 10.66
C ARG A 251 11.95 -0.55 10.94
N LYS A 252 12.86 0.32 10.48
CA LYS A 252 12.66 1.78 10.55
C LYS A 252 11.53 2.25 9.62
N ALA A 253 11.45 1.71 8.41
CA ALA A 253 10.38 2.01 7.47
C ALA A 253 9.01 1.57 8.02
N LEU A 254 8.94 0.36 8.61
CA LEU A 254 7.77 -0.15 9.32
C LEU A 254 7.39 0.72 10.51
N LEU A 255 8.37 1.20 11.28
CA LEU A 255 8.09 2.12 12.38
C LEU A 255 7.43 3.40 11.85
N ALA A 256 7.90 3.96 10.72
CA ALA A 256 7.27 5.12 10.10
C ALA A 256 5.81 4.82 9.67
N GLN A 257 5.57 3.67 9.03
CA GLN A 257 4.22 3.21 8.66
C GLN A 257 3.31 3.08 9.89
N PHE A 258 3.76 2.39 10.94
CA PHE A 258 2.97 2.14 12.15
C PHE A 258 2.97 3.33 13.14
N THR A 259 3.51 4.49 12.76
CA THR A 259 3.40 5.74 13.52
C THR A 259 2.68 6.80 12.70
N LEU A 260 3.38 7.41 11.74
CA LEU A 260 2.82 8.44 10.86
C LEU A 260 1.68 7.88 10.02
N GLY A 261 1.81 6.64 9.53
CA GLY A 261 0.75 6.02 8.76
C GLY A 261 -0.51 5.74 9.59
N LEU A 262 -0.37 5.19 10.80
CA LEU A 262 -1.48 5.01 11.73
C LEU A 262 -2.13 6.34 12.15
N PHE A 263 -1.35 7.41 12.31
CA PHE A 263 -1.90 8.71 12.68
C PHE A 263 -2.95 9.20 11.69
N PHE A 264 -2.64 9.20 10.39
CA PHE A 264 -3.59 9.59 9.35
C PHE A 264 -4.72 8.57 9.19
N TYR A 265 -4.38 7.29 9.21
CA TYR A 265 -5.36 6.22 9.08
C TYR A 265 -6.42 6.26 10.19
N TYR A 266 -6.00 6.20 11.45
CA TYR A 266 -6.90 6.26 12.60
C TYR A 266 -7.55 7.63 12.72
N GLY A 267 -6.82 8.71 12.39
CA GLY A 267 -7.33 10.08 12.37
C GLY A 267 -8.57 10.20 11.49
N VAL A 268 -8.46 9.89 10.19
CA VAL A 268 -9.61 9.95 9.27
C VAL A 268 -10.72 8.99 9.71
N THR A 269 -10.37 7.77 10.12
CA THR A 269 -11.34 6.75 10.53
C THR A 269 -12.19 7.23 11.71
N VAL A 270 -11.54 7.72 12.77
CA VAL A 270 -12.18 8.18 14.02
C VAL A 270 -12.89 9.51 13.83
N ILE A 271 -12.25 10.50 13.18
CA ILE A 271 -12.85 11.83 12.95
C ILE A 271 -14.07 11.70 12.05
N GLY A 272 -14.01 10.91 10.98
CA GLY A 272 -15.15 10.71 10.08
C GLY A 272 -16.34 10.08 10.78
N TYR A 273 -16.12 9.07 11.64
CA TYR A 273 -17.20 8.50 12.43
C TYR A 273 -17.68 9.46 13.52
N TRP A 274 -16.78 10.19 14.18
CA TRP A 274 -17.16 11.21 15.15
C TRP A 274 -18.03 12.30 14.56
N ALA A 275 -17.72 12.77 13.35
CA ALA A 275 -18.45 13.84 12.69
C ALA A 275 -19.85 13.41 12.23
N TYR A 276 -19.98 12.21 11.65
CA TYR A 276 -21.21 11.77 10.95
C TYR A 276 -21.97 10.62 11.62
N GLY A 277 -21.38 9.96 12.61
CA GLY A 277 -21.98 8.85 13.35
C GLY A 277 -22.32 7.64 12.48
N SER A 278 -23.43 6.97 12.81
CA SER A 278 -23.93 5.81 12.06
C SER A 278 -24.35 6.12 10.62
N SER A 279 -24.50 7.41 10.28
CA SER A 279 -24.88 7.89 8.95
C SER A 279 -23.67 8.28 8.09
N VAL A 280 -22.46 7.89 8.48
CA VAL A 280 -21.27 8.13 7.67
C VAL A 280 -21.36 7.40 6.33
N SER A 281 -21.14 8.15 5.26
CA SER A 281 -21.13 7.71 3.88
C SER A 281 -19.98 6.74 3.67
N TRP A 282 -20.20 5.76 2.80
CA TRP A 282 -19.15 4.88 2.31
C TRP A 282 -17.93 5.65 1.80
N TYR A 283 -18.13 6.84 1.23
CA TYR A 283 -17.05 7.66 0.70
C TYR A 283 -17.10 9.03 1.36
N LEU A 284 -16.22 9.25 2.34
CA LEU A 284 -16.24 10.42 3.21
C LEU A 284 -16.27 11.77 2.47
N PRO A 285 -15.50 12.00 1.38
CA PRO A 285 -15.51 13.28 0.67
C PRO A 285 -16.87 13.70 0.10
N GLN A 286 -17.81 12.77 -0.12
CA GLN A 286 -19.16 13.10 -0.57
C GLN A 286 -20.01 13.76 0.53
N GLN A 287 -19.70 13.52 1.80
CA GLN A 287 -20.52 13.94 2.93
C GLN A 287 -20.06 15.27 3.56
N ILE A 288 -18.83 15.68 3.30
CA ILE A 288 -18.25 16.90 3.87
C ILE A 288 -19.01 18.15 3.43
N SER A 289 -19.23 19.12 4.31
CA SER A 289 -19.95 20.37 4.05
C SER A 289 -18.99 21.52 3.76
N GLY A 290 -18.03 21.29 2.86
CA GLY A 290 -17.02 22.27 2.46
C GLY A 290 -17.34 23.03 1.15
N PRO A 291 -16.57 24.07 0.81
CA PRO A 291 -16.67 24.77 -0.46
C PRO A 291 -16.53 23.81 -1.65
N LYS A 292 -17.29 24.05 -2.73
CA LYS A 292 -17.32 23.17 -3.91
C LYS A 292 -15.93 22.90 -4.50
N TRP A 293 -15.06 23.91 -4.53
CA TRP A 293 -13.71 23.78 -5.07
C TRP A 293 -12.83 22.82 -4.27
N VAL A 294 -12.97 22.77 -2.94
CA VAL A 294 -12.21 21.85 -2.07
C VAL A 294 -12.64 20.41 -2.33
N LYS A 295 -13.96 20.17 -2.46
CA LYS A 295 -14.49 18.85 -2.81
C LYS A 295 -13.95 18.38 -4.17
N ILE A 296 -13.95 19.27 -5.17
CA ILE A 296 -13.42 18.95 -6.51
C ILE A 296 -11.93 18.63 -6.41
N LEU A 297 -11.15 19.40 -5.65
CA LEU A 297 -9.71 19.18 -5.46
C LEU A 297 -9.44 17.81 -4.82
N ILE A 298 -10.11 17.48 -3.71
CA ILE A 298 -9.94 16.19 -3.04
C ILE A 298 -10.29 15.04 -3.98
N ASN A 299 -11.42 15.12 -4.69
CA ASN A 299 -11.82 14.06 -5.61
C ASN A 299 -10.87 13.94 -6.81
N ALA A 300 -10.32 15.04 -7.32
CA ALA A 300 -9.31 14.99 -8.37
C ALA A 300 -8.01 14.32 -7.89
N LEU A 301 -7.54 14.65 -6.67
CA LEU A 301 -6.36 14.04 -6.08
C LEU A 301 -6.55 12.55 -5.77
N VAL A 302 -7.71 12.15 -5.25
CA VAL A 302 -8.04 10.74 -5.01
C VAL A 302 -8.13 9.95 -6.31
N PHE A 303 -8.69 10.54 -7.36
CA PHE A 303 -8.70 9.93 -8.69
C PHE A 303 -7.28 9.74 -9.21
N LEU A 304 -6.43 10.77 -9.12
CA LEU A 304 -5.05 10.73 -9.54
C LEU A 304 -4.24 9.66 -8.77
N GLN A 305 -4.40 9.60 -7.44
CA GLN A 305 -3.79 8.58 -6.59
C GLN A 305 -4.24 7.16 -6.99
N SER A 306 -5.53 7.00 -7.33
CA SER A 306 -6.07 5.71 -7.79
C SER A 306 -5.45 5.28 -9.13
N VAL A 307 -5.25 6.22 -10.06
CA VAL A 307 -4.58 5.97 -11.35
C VAL A 307 -3.12 5.58 -11.13
N VAL A 308 -2.37 6.31 -10.30
CA VAL A 308 -0.98 5.96 -9.97
C VAL A 308 -0.90 4.58 -9.31
N SER A 309 -1.82 4.27 -8.40
CA SER A 309 -1.89 2.96 -7.76
C SER A 309 -2.20 1.85 -8.77
N GLN A 310 -3.04 2.11 -9.77
CA GLN A 310 -3.28 1.17 -10.89
C GLN A 310 -2.04 0.99 -11.76
N MET A 311 -1.28 2.05 -12.03
CA MET A 311 -0.04 1.95 -12.80
C MET A 311 1.00 1.08 -12.10
N PHE A 312 1.06 1.16 -10.76
CA PHE A 312 1.92 0.31 -9.95
C PHE A 312 1.52 -1.18 -9.99
N ASN A 313 0.21 -1.46 -10.00
CA ASN A 313 -0.34 -2.79 -9.77
C ASN A 313 -0.76 -3.58 -11.04
N SER A 314 -1.12 -2.92 -12.15
CA SER A 314 -1.82 -3.54 -13.29
C SER A 314 -0.98 -3.68 -14.56
N PHE A 315 0.18 -3.05 -14.65
CA PHE A 315 1.02 -3.22 -15.84
C PHE A 315 1.77 -4.56 -15.78
N PRO A 316 1.94 -5.27 -16.91
CA PRO A 316 2.86 -6.41 -17.00
C PRO A 316 4.29 -6.08 -16.56
N ASN A 317 4.62 -4.78 -16.50
CA ASN A 317 5.85 -4.21 -15.98
C ASN A 317 5.65 -3.43 -14.65
N GLY A 318 4.64 -3.73 -13.83
CA GLY A 318 4.49 -3.20 -12.47
C GLY A 318 5.48 -3.90 -11.52
N PRO A 319 6.02 -3.25 -10.47
CA PRO A 319 6.94 -3.90 -9.53
C PRO A 319 6.32 -5.13 -8.85
N GLN A 320 5.04 -5.03 -8.50
CA GLN A 320 4.29 -6.07 -7.81
C GLN A 320 3.91 -7.25 -8.74
N GLN A 321 3.54 -6.96 -9.98
CA GLN A 321 3.23 -7.99 -10.98
C GLN A 321 4.50 -8.70 -11.48
N ARG A 322 5.64 -7.98 -11.58
CA ARG A 322 6.96 -8.56 -11.91
C ARG A 322 7.50 -9.46 -10.79
N ALA A 323 7.33 -9.08 -9.51
CA ALA A 323 7.66 -9.93 -8.37
C ALA A 323 6.79 -11.21 -8.32
N LEU A 324 5.58 -11.18 -8.89
CA LEU A 324 4.64 -12.29 -8.96
C LEU A 324 4.78 -13.17 -10.22
N VAL A 325 5.20 -12.64 -11.37
CA VAL A 325 5.19 -13.37 -12.66
C VAL A 325 6.57 -13.78 -13.17
N GLY A 326 7.67 -13.13 -12.75
CA GLY A 326 9.03 -13.60 -13.02
C GLY A 326 9.42 -13.66 -14.50
N ASN A 327 9.18 -12.60 -15.27
CA ASN A 327 9.63 -12.51 -16.67
C ASN A 327 10.66 -11.37 -16.82
N ASP A 328 11.84 -11.69 -17.37
CA ASP A 328 13.13 -11.03 -17.10
C ASP A 328 13.52 -9.83 -17.99
N THR A 329 12.64 -9.23 -18.80
CA THR A 329 13.14 -8.36 -19.91
C THR A 329 12.91 -6.85 -19.80
N VAL A 330 12.24 -6.33 -18.77
CA VAL A 330 12.05 -4.88 -18.68
C VAL A 330 12.10 -4.47 -17.22
N CYS A 331 13.30 -4.22 -16.71
CA CYS A 331 13.53 -3.82 -15.32
C CYS A 331 13.64 -2.28 -15.20
N ILE A 332 13.30 -1.73 -14.03
CA ILE A 332 13.80 -0.42 -13.57
C ILE A 332 13.31 0.81 -14.36
N LYS A 333 12.05 1.22 -14.15
CA LYS A 333 11.69 2.63 -14.36
C LYS A 333 10.71 3.14 -13.31
N VAL A 334 9.71 2.33 -12.92
CA VAL A 334 8.68 2.74 -11.94
C VAL A 334 9.17 2.73 -10.47
N HIS A 335 10.05 1.80 -10.08
CA HIS A 335 10.63 1.78 -8.72
C HIS A 335 11.63 2.93 -8.52
N CYS A 336 12.48 3.20 -9.53
CA CYS A 336 13.27 4.44 -9.57
C CYS A 336 12.38 5.69 -9.56
N CYS A 337 11.23 5.67 -10.24
CA CYS A 337 10.34 6.82 -10.34
C CYS A 337 9.85 7.34 -8.98
N VAL A 338 9.48 6.44 -8.06
CA VAL A 338 9.00 6.83 -6.72
C VAL A 338 10.17 7.18 -5.79
N LEU A 339 11.26 6.43 -5.86
CA LEU A 339 12.37 6.52 -4.91
C LEU A 339 13.39 7.61 -5.28
N ARG A 340 13.56 7.94 -6.56
CA ARG A 340 14.51 8.96 -7.03
C ARG A 340 14.01 10.41 -6.83
N THR A 341 12.76 10.60 -6.41
CA THR A 341 12.15 11.92 -6.12
C THR A 341 12.66 12.65 -4.88
N THR A 342 13.45 12.00 -4.03
CA THR A 342 13.82 12.56 -2.71
C THR A 342 15.28 12.99 -2.59
N CYS A 343 16.06 13.03 -3.67
CA CYS A 343 17.40 13.63 -3.65
C CYS A 343 17.33 15.07 -4.16
N PRO A 344 17.86 16.06 -3.42
CA PRO A 344 18.47 17.20 -4.08
C PRO A 344 19.65 16.67 -4.90
N HIS A 345 19.85 17.23 -6.09
CA HIS A 345 21.12 17.07 -6.79
C HIS A 345 22.23 17.65 -5.90
N ASP A 346 22.96 16.79 -5.20
CA ASP A 346 24.28 17.16 -4.71
C ASP A 346 25.21 17.13 -5.93
N GLU A 347 25.43 18.31 -6.51
CA GLU A 347 26.55 18.58 -7.41
C GLU A 347 27.86 18.47 -6.62
N GLU A 348 28.73 17.53 -7.00
CA GLU A 348 30.18 17.68 -6.94
C GLU A 348 30.85 16.79 -8.00
#